data_AF-A0A4R8JS08-F1
#
_entry.id   AF-A0A4R8JS08-F1
#
_cell.length_a   1.000
_cell.length_b   1.000
_cell.length_c   1.000
_cell.angle_alpha   90.00
_cell.angle_beta   90.00
_cell.angle_gamma   90.00
#
_symmetry.space_group_name_H-M   'P 1'
#
loop_
_entity.id
_entity.type
_entity.pdbx_description
1 polymer ?
#
loop_
_entity_poly.entity_id
_entity_poly.type
_entity_poly.pdbx_seq_one_letter_code
_entity_poly.pdbx_strand_id
1 'polypeptide(L)' 'MFAFRNLQKRTEAVTLSVRPCSPRSGTTRSYVLNGTLMRDVLINGKWVTVHASDPANSRTA' A
#
# COMPACT_ATOMS: atom_id res chain seq x y z
N MET A 1 -14.97 -8.23 47.74
CA MET A 1 -14.16 -8.92 46.71
C MET A 1 -14.02 -7.96 45.53
N PHE A 2 -12.85 -7.34 45.34
CA PHE A 2 -12.64 -6.37 44.26
C PHE A 2 -12.02 -7.09 43.05
N ALA A 3 -12.73 -7.08 41.93
CA ALA A 3 -12.24 -7.66 40.68
C ALA A 3 -11.20 -6.73 40.07
N PHE A 4 -9.94 -7.18 40.01
CA PHE A 4 -8.89 -6.51 39.26
C PHE A 4 -9.21 -6.58 37.76
N ARG A 5 -9.69 -5.48 37.18
CA ARG A 5 -9.84 -5.36 35.73
C ARG A 5 -8.44 -5.17 35.13
N ASN A 6 -7.98 -6.16 34.37
CA ASN A 6 -6.78 -6.05 33.54
C ASN A 6 -7.03 -5.01 32.43
N LEU A 7 -6.67 -3.74 32.71
CA LEU A 7 -6.81 -2.60 31.81
C LEU A 7 -5.68 -2.51 30.77
N GLN A 8 -4.72 -3.43 30.78
CA GLN A 8 -3.57 -3.42 29.86
C GLN A 8 -3.88 -4.18 28.58
N LYS A 9 -4.77 -3.65 27.75
CA LYS A 9 -4.81 -4.05 26.33
C LYS A 9 -3.56 -3.49 25.68
N ARG A 10 -2.69 -4.35 25.13
CA ARG A 10 -1.42 -3.94 24.50
C ARG A 10 -1.72 -2.92 23.39
N THR A 11 -1.29 -1.67 23.56
CA THR A 11 -1.36 -0.65 22.52
C THR A 11 -0.18 -0.85 21.58
N GLU A 12 -0.46 -1.14 20.31
CA GLU A 12 0.54 -1.22 19.26
C GLU A 12 0.49 0.06 18.43
N ALA A 13 1.67 0.60 18.07
CA ALA A 13 1.81 1.75 17.21
C ALA A 13 2.75 1.42 16.05
N VAL A 14 2.39 1.86 14.85
CA VAL A 14 3.20 1.73 13.63
C VAL A 14 3.55 3.12 13.14
N THR A 15 4.84 3.40 12.96
CA THR A 15 5.31 4.63 12.33
C THR A 15 5.19 4.50 10.82
N LEU A 16 4.36 5.35 10.20
CA LEU A 16 4.21 5.42 8.75
C LEU A 16 4.88 6.69 8.22
N SER A 17 5.76 6.55 7.22
CA SER A 17 6.26 7.70 6.46
C SER A 17 5.38 7.91 5.23
N VAL A 18 4.62 9.01 5.21
CA VAL A 18 3.79 9.40 4.07
C VAL A 18 4.55 10.45 3.27
N ARG A 19 4.82 10.18 1.99
CA ARG A 19 5.39 11.17 1.06
C ARG A 19 4.26 11.82 0.26
N PRO A 20 4.35 13.12 -0.05
CA PRO A 20 3.43 13.74 -1.01
C PRO A 20 3.46 12.95 -2.31
N CYS A 21 2.29 12.52 -2.77
CA CYS A 21 2.15 11.86 -4.06
C CYS A 21 0.96 12.47 -4.81
N SER A 22 1.08 12.60 -6.13
CA SER A 22 -0.04 13.03 -6.96
C SER A 22 -1.20 12.04 -6.79
N PRO A 23 -2.43 12.51 -6.55
CA PRO A 23 -3.62 11.66 -6.46
C PRO A 23 -3.68 10.67 -7.63
N ARG A 24 -4.06 9.43 -7.36
CA ARG A 24 -4.30 8.46 -8.44
C ARG A 24 -5.60 8.83 -9.14
N SER A 25 -5.52 9.07 -10.44
CA SER A 25 -6.65 9.35 -11.31
C SER A 25 -6.86 8.20 -12.31
N GLY A 26 -8.08 8.07 -12.82
CA GLY A 26 -8.47 7.00 -13.76
C GLY A 26 -8.69 5.64 -13.08
N THR A 27 -8.70 4.58 -13.89
CA THR A 27 -8.99 3.20 -13.47
C THR A 27 -7.75 2.31 -13.42
N THR A 28 -6.63 2.74 -14.00
CA THR A 28 -5.36 2.00 -14.04
C THR A 28 -4.21 2.98 -13.83
N ARG A 29 -3.20 2.57 -13.06
CA ARG A 29 -1.98 3.36 -12.86
C ARG A 29 -0.75 2.47 -12.86
N SER A 30 0.26 2.87 -13.63
CA SER A 30 1.59 2.25 -13.62
C SER A 30 2.62 3.23 -13.05
N TYR A 31 3.50 2.77 -12.17
CA TYR A 31 4.53 3.59 -11.53
C TYR A 31 5.67 2.73 -10.99
N VAL A 32 6.82 3.34 -10.75
CA VAL A 32 7.95 2.66 -10.10
C VAL A 32 7.96 2.98 -8.62
N LEU A 33 8.00 1.96 -7.77
CA LEU A 33 8.14 2.07 -6.32
C LEU A 33 9.34 1.23 -5.89
N ASN A 34 10.35 1.88 -5.31
CA ASN A 34 11.57 1.23 -4.82
C ASN A 34 12.26 0.32 -5.86
N GLY A 35 12.24 0.72 -7.14
CA GLY A 35 12.83 -0.06 -8.22
C GLY A 35 11.92 -1.12 -8.83
N THR A 36 10.70 -1.32 -8.32
CA THR A 36 9.71 -2.25 -8.88
C THR A 36 8.67 -1.50 -9.69
N LEU A 37 8.40 -1.96 -10.92
CA LEU A 37 7.28 -1.50 -11.73
C LEU A 37 5.98 -2.10 -11.20
N MET A 38 5.13 -1.23 -10.65
CA MET A 38 3.81 -1.56 -10.12
C MET A 38 2.73 -1.23 -11.15
N ARG A 39 1.73 -2.09 -11.27
CA ARG A 39 0.46 -1.79 -11.95
C ARG A 39 -0.68 -1.96 -10.97
N ASP A 40 -1.34 -0.86 -10.66
CA ASP A 40 -2.54 -0.83 -9.83
C ASP A 40 -3.78 -0.62 -10.71
N VAL A 41 -4.89 -1.25 -10.32
CA VAL A 41 -6.22 -1.01 -10.90
C VAL A 41 -7.20 -0.62 -9.80
N LEU A 42 -8.16 0.23 -10.14
CA LEU A 42 -9.22 0.65 -9.22
C LEU A 42 -10.39 -0.34 -9.29
N ILE A 43 -10.59 -1.12 -8.23
CA ILE A 43 -11.67 -2.10 -8.11
C ILE A 43 -12.51 -1.73 -6.89
N ASN A 44 -13.82 -1.50 -7.09
CA ASN A 44 -14.76 -1.14 -6.02
C ASN A 44 -14.28 0.03 -5.14
N GLY A 45 -13.69 1.05 -5.76
CA GLY A 45 -13.16 2.23 -5.06
C GLY A 45 -11.84 2.01 -4.31
N LYS A 46 -11.21 0.83 -4.45
CA LYS A 46 -9.92 0.52 -3.84
C LYS A 46 -8.86 0.26 -4.91
N TRP A 47 -7.66 0.79 -4.70
CA TRP A 47 -6.52 0.48 -5.55
C TRP A 47 -5.96 -0.89 -5.19
N VAL A 48 -5.83 -1.76 -6.19
CA VAL A 48 -5.31 -3.12 -6.05
C VAL A 48 -4.12 -3.27 -6.98
N THR A 49 -2.96 -3.65 -6.44
CA THR A 49 -1.79 -4.01 -7.24
C THR A 49 -2.02 -5.36 -7.90
N VAL A 50 -2.05 -5.37 -9.24
CA VAL A 50 -2.26 -6.58 -10.06
C VAL A 50 -0.98 -7.07 -10.73
N HIS A 51 0.06 -6.24 -10.78
CA HIS A 51 1.36 -6.63 -11.31
C HIS A 51 2.49 -5.91 -10.58
N ALA A 52 3.56 -6.65 -10.31
CA ALA A 52 4.82 -6.15 -9.76
C ALA A 52 5.97 -6.84 -10.48
N SER A 53 6.81 -6.09 -11.19
CA SER A 53 7.93 -6.65 -11.96
C SER A 53 9.16 -5.75 -11.93
N ASP A 54 10.29 -6.30 -12.35
CA ASP A 54 11.46 -5.49 -12.70
C ASP A 54 11.10 -4.56 -13.89
N PRO A 55 11.35 -3.24 -13.78
CA PRO A 55 11.17 -2.31 -14.89
C PRO A 55 11.95 -2.70 -16.16
N ALA A 56 13.10 -3.37 -16.03
CA ALA A 56 13.90 -3.81 -17.18
C ALA A 56 13.14 -4.82 -18.05
N ASN A 57 12.33 -5.69 -17.44
CA ASN A 57 11.55 -6.70 -18.15
C ASN A 57 10.35 -6.12 -18.92
N SER A 58 10.01 -4.84 -18.71
CA SER A 58 8.91 -4.18 -19.43
C SER A 58 9.30 -3.64 -20.81
N ARG A 59 10.61 -3.49 -21.09
CA ARG A 59 11.12 -2.96 -22.39
C ARG A 59 11.34 -4.05 -23.45
N THR A 60 11.15 -5.32 -23.09
CA THR A 60 11.43 -6.48 -23.94
C THR A 60 10.17 -7.17 -24.47
N ALA A 61 8.99 -6.55 -24.29
CA ALA A 61 7.69 -7.06 -24.73
C ALA A 61 7.17 -6.31 -25.97
#